data_AF-A0AAC9IML0-F1
#
_entry.id   AF-A0AAC9IML0-F1
#
_cell.length_a   1.000
_cell.length_b   1.000
_cell.length_c   1.000
_cell.angle_alpha   90.00
_cell.angle_beta   90.00
_cell.angle_gamma   90.00
#
_symmetry.space_group_name_H-M   'P 1'
#
loop_
_entity.id
_entity.type
_entity.pdbx_description
1 polymer ?
#
loop_
_entity_poly.entity_id
_entity_poly.type
_entity_poly.pdbx_seq_one_letter_code
_entity_poly.pdbx_strand_id
1 'polypeptide(L)'
;MRYLSFFIILFTLCFTASNAQENQPYQKDSLSYVKVHYSEHEAPKLIERDTTRIFKNFEQKSKKTKVGRFFNKLVYKNNKKLIANAPEIKTNQHLELGEGKVIRNIYIKTLDPFGFSDTDSLKTPKNKVEEIGNKLHFKTKSFTIKNFLIFKEGERFDSLKIKESERLLRTQSFVRKVTMYPIPTSHPDSVDVLIRELDSWSIYPTGSISTSSYRIKLRDRNFAGLGHDVILQYTNRYKEKKQGVYFDYTVNNIQNTFIRANLLYNKQVWGDYVKGIVVDRPFYSPYAKWAGGVTLSQHFRRDSLPDINNNYSYESRKYNTVDTWAGYSIPLFKSYKDKPVITNLRTSLRYIKQNYTESPQEQYDPYGFYRDQSTYLASVSLSSINYVQDQYIFNYNIIEDVQVGKVFALTGGMRDQYGKRRAYYGAKLAMGGYTRLGYFSGNVEWGSYFYGSDSEQGALRLEGTYFTKLFIMGNWRFRHFFTPQFIYGYNRYDHIGDELRLDNVIQGIRAQKVTGSKRLAFAYQWQSYAPYEWKGFRFNPYFSFEGAFITNKSENLFDSKFYSRFSIGLVAYNDYLVFSKVALSLVFYPTMPDTGSSVIRANSRQYNMNLPDFNYDRPRTVSYY
;
A
#
# COMPACT_ATOMS: atom_id res chain seq x y z
N MET A 1 -17.98 27.33 15.73
CA MET A 1 -17.66 28.26 14.61
C MET A 1 -16.17 28.62 14.47
N ARG A 2 -15.35 28.69 15.52
CA ARG A 2 -13.90 29.03 15.41
C ARG A 2 -13.02 28.01 14.64
N TYR A 3 -13.42 26.74 14.56
CA TYR A 3 -12.66 25.71 13.81
C TYR A 3 -12.97 25.68 12.31
N LEU A 4 -14.12 26.20 11.88
CA LEU A 4 -14.53 26.22 10.47
C LEU A 4 -13.66 27.21 9.67
N SER A 5 -13.33 28.36 10.27
CA SER A 5 -12.46 29.37 9.67
C SER A 5 -11.01 28.88 9.52
N PHE A 6 -10.51 28.06 10.46
CA PHE A 6 -9.16 27.49 10.36
C PHE A 6 -9.07 26.42 9.26
N PHE A 7 -10.14 25.63 9.07
CA PHE A 7 -10.22 24.68 7.95
C PHE A 7 -10.37 25.38 6.60
N ILE A 8 -11.14 26.48 6.50
CA ILE A 8 -11.24 27.28 5.28
C ILE A 8 -9.89 27.93 4.95
N ILE A 9 -9.12 28.39 5.94
CA ILE A 9 -7.77 28.97 5.74
C ILE A 9 -6.74 27.91 5.33
N LEU A 10 -6.80 26.70 5.88
CA LEU A 10 -5.92 25.60 5.45
C LEU A 10 -6.29 25.08 4.05
N PHE A 11 -7.58 25.14 3.69
CA PHE A 11 -8.07 24.81 2.35
C PHE A 11 -7.69 25.89 1.33
N THR A 12 -7.78 27.18 1.67
CA THR A 12 -7.37 28.28 0.76
C THR A 12 -5.85 28.40 0.63
N LEU A 13 -5.05 28.09 1.65
CA LEU A 13 -3.58 28.01 1.53
C LEU A 13 -3.11 26.85 0.63
N CYS A 14 -3.92 25.81 0.45
CA CYS A 14 -3.64 24.77 -0.56
C CYS A 14 -4.01 25.21 -1.98
N PHE A 15 -4.76 26.30 -2.16
CA PHE A 15 -5.25 26.78 -3.47
C PHE A 15 -4.61 28.09 -3.96
N THR A 16 -3.90 28.86 -3.13
CA THR A 16 -3.38 30.19 -3.51
C THR A 16 -1.92 30.23 -3.99
N ALA A 17 -1.25 29.09 -4.16
CA ALA A 17 0.07 29.03 -4.82
C ALA A 17 -0.05 28.59 -6.29
N SER A 18 -0.95 29.21 -7.07
CA SER A 18 -0.98 29.03 -8.52
C SER A 18 -1.70 30.19 -9.21
N ASN A 19 -1.08 31.36 -9.26
CA ASN A 19 -1.41 32.40 -10.23
C ASN A 19 -0.19 33.28 -10.48
N ALA A 20 0.56 32.94 -11.51
CA ALA A 20 1.37 33.87 -12.31
C ALA A 20 1.76 33.13 -13.58
N GLN A 21 1.03 33.38 -14.67
CA GLN A 21 1.56 33.92 -15.93
C GLN A 21 0.48 33.75 -17.01
N GLU A 22 -0.21 34.85 -17.27
CA GLU A 22 -1.14 35.01 -18.37
C GLU A 22 -0.32 35.19 -19.66
N ASN A 23 -0.60 34.38 -20.68
CA ASN A 23 -0.01 34.52 -22.01
C ASN A 23 -0.78 35.61 -22.77
N GLN A 24 -0.11 36.71 -23.13
CA GLN A 24 -0.60 37.61 -24.18
C GLN A 24 0.02 37.26 -25.55
N PRO A 25 -0.71 37.47 -26.66
CA PRO A 25 -0.32 37.00 -27.97
C PRO A 25 0.77 37.88 -28.61
N TYR A 26 1.62 37.23 -29.38
CA TYR A 26 2.70 37.84 -30.16
C TYR A 26 2.12 38.67 -31.31
N GLN A 27 2.30 39.98 -31.28
CA GLN A 27 2.06 40.87 -32.41
C GLN A 27 3.41 41.32 -32.98
N LYS A 28 3.58 41.14 -34.28
CA LYS A 28 4.84 41.32 -35.01
C LYS A 28 4.86 42.73 -35.59
N ASP A 29 5.68 43.62 -35.02
CA ASP A 29 5.97 44.92 -35.62
C ASP A 29 7.47 45.17 -35.74
N SER A 30 7.83 45.80 -36.84
CA SER A 30 9.16 46.01 -37.38
C SER A 30 9.72 47.41 -37.09
N LEU A 31 11.06 47.50 -37.00
CA LEU A 31 11.94 48.70 -36.96
C LEU A 31 11.98 49.39 -35.58
N SER A 32 13.08 49.94 -35.05
CA SER A 32 14.35 50.45 -35.60
C SER A 32 15.43 50.45 -34.50
N TYR A 33 16.71 50.24 -34.86
CA TYR A 33 17.83 50.18 -33.93
C TYR A 33 18.13 51.53 -33.26
N VAL A 34 18.12 51.56 -31.92
CA VAL A 34 18.76 52.60 -31.10
C VAL A 34 19.92 51.94 -30.34
N LYS A 35 21.16 52.35 -30.64
CA LYS A 35 22.34 51.96 -29.86
C LYS A 35 22.36 52.75 -28.56
N VAL A 36 22.04 52.09 -27.45
CA VAL A 36 22.28 52.61 -26.10
C VAL A 36 23.58 51.97 -25.58
N HIS A 37 24.58 52.79 -25.25
CA HIS A 37 25.78 52.35 -24.55
C HIS A 37 25.48 52.21 -23.06
N TYR A 38 25.58 50.97 -22.54
CA TYR A 38 25.60 50.71 -21.11
C TYR A 38 27.05 50.50 -20.66
N SER A 39 27.43 51.17 -19.58
CA SER A 39 28.69 50.95 -18.88
C SER A 39 28.69 49.54 -18.27
N GLU A 40 29.82 48.83 -18.38
CA GLU A 40 30.01 47.52 -17.77
C GLU A 40 29.95 47.66 -16.24
N HIS A 41 28.82 47.33 -15.64
CA HIS A 41 28.77 46.90 -14.25
C HIS A 41 28.94 45.38 -14.23
N GLU A 42 30.00 44.91 -13.58
CA GLU A 42 30.21 43.50 -13.29
C GLU A 42 28.95 42.93 -12.64
N ALA A 43 28.24 42.07 -13.36
CA ALA A 43 27.14 41.31 -12.79
C ALA A 43 27.65 40.54 -11.58
N PRO A 44 26.97 40.60 -10.42
CA PRO A 44 27.36 39.77 -9.28
C PRO A 44 27.31 38.32 -9.73
N LYS A 45 28.47 37.64 -9.72
CA LYS A 45 28.57 36.20 -9.98
C LYS A 45 27.47 35.53 -9.15
N LEU A 46 26.49 34.92 -9.82
CA LEU A 46 25.60 33.95 -9.20
C LEU A 46 26.48 32.89 -8.58
N ILE A 47 26.70 32.98 -7.27
CA ILE A 47 27.36 31.94 -6.50
C ILE A 47 26.41 30.75 -6.56
N GLU A 48 26.61 29.84 -7.51
CA GLU A 48 26.09 28.48 -7.39
C GLU A 48 26.66 27.92 -6.10
N ARG A 49 25.88 28.00 -5.02
CA ARG A 49 26.24 27.37 -3.75
C ARG A 49 26.32 25.88 -4.03
N ASP A 50 27.56 25.37 -4.07
CA ASP A 50 27.84 23.94 -4.16
C ASP A 50 27.25 23.23 -2.93
N THR A 51 25.99 22.78 -3.06
CA THR A 51 25.26 22.03 -2.04
C THR A 51 25.94 20.70 -1.71
N THR A 52 26.93 20.25 -2.49
CA THR A 52 27.76 19.08 -2.15
C THR A 52 28.73 19.35 -0.99
N ARG A 53 29.00 20.61 -0.61
CA ARG A 53 29.82 20.95 0.57
C ARG A 53 29.30 20.33 1.87
N ILE A 54 27.97 20.26 2.04
CA ILE A 54 27.35 19.63 3.23
C ILE A 54 27.78 18.16 3.32
N PHE A 55 27.74 17.43 2.20
CA PHE A 55 28.11 16.02 2.14
C PHE A 55 29.62 15.80 2.24
N LYS A 56 30.46 16.70 1.69
CA LYS A 56 31.93 16.67 1.86
C LYS A 56 32.32 16.82 3.34
N ASN A 57 31.68 17.75 4.05
CA ASN A 57 31.89 17.94 5.50
C ASN A 57 31.42 16.73 6.32
N PHE A 58 30.29 16.13 5.94
CA PHE A 58 29.78 14.92 6.58
C PHE A 58 30.71 13.72 6.36
N GLU A 59 31.26 13.57 5.16
CA GLU A 59 32.24 12.53 4.83
C GLU A 59 33.52 12.68 5.68
N GLN A 60 34.08 13.89 5.75
CA GLN A 60 35.25 14.18 6.58
C GLN A 60 35.00 13.91 8.07
N LYS A 61 33.82 14.26 8.59
CA LYS A 61 33.43 13.95 9.98
C LYS A 61 33.21 12.45 10.21
N SER A 62 32.58 11.74 9.28
CA SER A 62 32.35 10.29 9.38
C SER A 62 33.66 9.48 9.39
N LYS A 63 34.73 9.95 8.74
CA LYS A 63 36.06 9.31 8.78
C LYS A 63 36.71 9.35 10.18
N LYS A 64 36.24 10.21 11.09
CA LYS A 64 36.81 10.36 12.44
C LYS A 64 36.33 9.32 13.45
N THR A 65 35.18 8.66 13.24
CA THR A 65 34.63 7.67 14.19
C THR A 65 34.85 6.23 13.71
N LYS A 66 34.99 5.25 14.62
CA LYS A 66 35.09 3.82 14.25
C LYS A 66 33.85 3.35 13.47
N VAL A 67 32.67 3.78 13.91
CA VAL A 67 31.38 3.53 13.27
C VAL A 67 31.30 4.19 11.89
N GLY A 68 31.69 5.46 11.77
CA GLY A 68 31.66 6.17 10.49
C GLY A 68 32.68 5.63 9.48
N ARG A 69 33.85 5.13 9.94
CA ARG A 69 34.80 4.38 9.10
C ARG A 69 34.23 3.05 8.62
N PHE A 70 33.49 2.32 9.46
CA PHE A 70 32.80 1.09 9.08
C PHE A 70 31.70 1.35 8.03
N PHE A 71 30.84 2.35 8.23
CA PHE A 71 29.83 2.73 7.24
C PHE A 71 30.46 3.26 5.94
N ASN A 72 31.57 3.99 6.03
CA ASN A 72 32.33 4.40 4.84
C ASN A 72 32.93 3.23 4.06
N LYS A 73 33.27 2.12 4.74
CA LYS A 73 33.74 0.88 4.12
C LYS A 73 32.61 0.04 3.49
N LEU A 74 31.37 0.24 3.89
CA LEU A 74 30.23 -0.51 3.33
C LEU A 74 29.66 0.14 2.06
N VAL A 75 29.95 1.42 1.81
CA VAL A 75 29.25 2.17 0.76
C VAL A 75 30.21 3.13 0.01
N TYR A 76 30.51 2.77 -1.24
CA TYR A 76 31.59 3.34 -2.06
C TYR A 76 31.12 3.82 -3.44
N LYS A 77 30.26 4.83 -3.48
CA LYS A 77 29.92 5.50 -4.75
C LYS A 77 30.05 7.02 -4.61
N ASN A 78 30.61 7.65 -5.64
CA ASN A 78 30.74 9.10 -5.73
C ASN A 78 29.35 9.76 -5.79
N ASN A 79 29.21 10.90 -5.12
CA ASN A 79 27.97 11.67 -5.11
C ASN A 79 27.61 12.10 -6.53
N LYS A 80 26.35 11.93 -6.92
CA LYS A 80 25.86 12.34 -8.25
C LYS A 80 24.65 13.26 -8.10
N LYS A 81 24.64 14.33 -8.91
CA LYS A 81 23.45 15.15 -9.16
C LYS A 81 22.58 14.40 -10.19
N LEU A 82 21.32 14.17 -9.86
CA LEU A 82 20.35 13.57 -10.77
C LEU A 82 19.69 14.69 -11.59
N ILE A 83 19.61 14.51 -12.91
CA ILE A 83 18.98 15.49 -13.80
C ILE A 83 17.46 15.47 -13.56
N ALA A 84 16.88 16.65 -13.37
CA ALA A 84 15.48 16.83 -13.04
C ALA A 84 14.57 16.93 -14.28
N ASN A 85 14.64 15.96 -15.20
CA ASN A 85 13.62 15.89 -16.25
C ASN A 85 12.30 15.41 -15.62
N ALA A 86 11.16 15.93 -16.12
CA ALA A 86 9.87 15.34 -15.82
C ALA A 86 9.93 13.85 -16.21
N PRO A 87 9.51 12.92 -15.33
CA PRO A 87 9.55 11.51 -15.66
C PRO A 87 8.57 11.24 -16.79
N GLU A 88 9.08 11.18 -18.02
CA GLU A 88 8.34 10.66 -19.15
C GLU A 88 8.61 9.16 -19.17
N ILE A 89 7.58 8.36 -18.89
CA ILE A 89 7.67 6.89 -19.01
C ILE A 89 7.67 6.58 -20.51
N LYS A 90 8.84 6.72 -21.15
CA LYS A 90 9.06 6.29 -22.54
C LYS A 90 9.43 4.81 -22.55
N THR A 91 8.44 3.96 -22.72
CA THR A 91 8.67 2.55 -23.05
C THR A 91 8.84 2.43 -24.56
N ASN A 92 10.10 2.49 -25.03
CA ASN A 92 10.48 2.09 -26.40
C ASN A 92 10.44 0.55 -26.53
N GLN A 93 9.29 -0.05 -26.19
CA GLN A 93 9.10 -1.50 -26.25
C GLN A 93 8.70 -1.96 -27.65
N HIS A 94 8.19 -1.06 -28.49
CA HIS A 94 7.73 -1.35 -29.84
C HIS A 94 6.78 -2.56 -29.92
N LEU A 95 5.80 -2.62 -29.00
CA LEU A 95 4.84 -3.72 -28.89
C LEU A 95 4.04 -3.94 -30.18
N GLU A 96 3.85 -2.89 -30.97
CA GLU A 96 3.24 -2.91 -32.30
C GLU A 96 3.93 -3.87 -33.28
N LEU A 97 5.23 -4.15 -33.10
CA LEU A 97 5.97 -5.07 -33.97
C LEU A 97 5.55 -6.53 -33.80
N GLY A 98 4.97 -6.87 -32.64
CA GLY A 98 4.48 -8.20 -32.32
C GLY A 98 2.99 -8.39 -32.57
N GLU A 99 2.19 -7.33 -32.53
CA GLU A 99 0.72 -7.40 -32.49
C GLU A 99 0.14 -8.34 -33.56
N GLY A 100 -0.67 -9.32 -33.12
CA GLY A 100 -1.34 -10.29 -33.99
C GLY A 100 -0.49 -11.46 -34.51
N LYS A 101 0.84 -11.40 -34.38
CA LYS A 101 1.78 -12.48 -34.76
C LYS A 101 1.77 -13.63 -33.77
N VAL A 102 2.17 -14.83 -34.19
CA VAL A 102 2.27 -16.00 -33.29
C VAL A 102 3.52 -15.90 -32.42
N ILE A 103 3.34 -16.06 -31.10
CA ILE A 103 4.45 -16.14 -30.15
C ILE A 103 5.14 -17.49 -30.32
N ARG A 104 6.36 -17.51 -30.85
CA ARG A 104 7.11 -18.74 -31.05
C ARG A 104 7.82 -19.19 -29.77
N ASN A 105 8.71 -18.35 -29.23
CA ASN A 105 9.46 -18.64 -28.01
C ASN A 105 9.37 -17.50 -26.99
N ILE A 106 9.44 -17.85 -25.69
CA ILE A 106 9.55 -16.89 -24.60
C ILE A 106 10.92 -17.03 -23.92
N TYR A 107 11.78 -16.03 -24.09
CA TYR A 107 13.11 -15.96 -23.47
C TYR A 107 13.06 -15.13 -22.19
N ILE A 108 13.46 -15.70 -21.06
CA ILE A 108 13.45 -15.02 -19.75
C ILE A 108 14.88 -14.83 -19.27
N LYS A 109 15.27 -13.56 -19.06
CA LYS A 109 16.56 -13.17 -18.50
C LYS A 109 16.35 -12.47 -17.15
N THR A 110 16.69 -13.16 -16.07
CA THR A 110 16.68 -12.63 -14.70
C THR A 110 18.05 -12.04 -14.34
N LEU A 111 18.08 -10.81 -13.86
CA LEU A 111 19.27 -10.02 -13.55
C LEU A 111 19.38 -9.82 -12.04
N ASP A 112 20.60 -9.91 -11.49
CA ASP A 112 20.83 -9.72 -10.06
C ASP A 112 20.56 -8.28 -9.60
N PRO A 113 20.20 -8.05 -8.32
CA PRO A 113 19.75 -6.75 -7.83
C PRO A 113 20.79 -5.63 -7.91
N PHE A 114 22.09 -5.96 -7.78
CA PHE A 114 23.16 -4.97 -7.69
C PHE A 114 23.95 -4.84 -8.99
N GLY A 115 24.16 -3.60 -9.45
CA GLY A 115 25.01 -3.28 -10.60
C GLY A 115 24.33 -3.36 -11.97
N PHE A 116 23.30 -4.20 -12.14
CA PHE A 116 22.63 -4.43 -13.42
C PHE A 116 21.56 -3.37 -13.78
N SER A 117 21.03 -3.47 -15.01
CA SER A 117 19.91 -2.68 -15.52
C SER A 117 18.99 -3.53 -16.40
N ASP A 118 17.68 -3.33 -16.26
CA ASP A 118 16.68 -3.94 -17.12
C ASP A 118 16.78 -3.40 -18.56
N THR A 119 17.09 -2.11 -18.73
CA THR A 119 17.15 -1.43 -20.04
C THR A 119 18.54 -1.39 -20.68
N ASP A 120 19.62 -1.48 -19.89
CA ASP A 120 21.01 -1.36 -20.37
C ASP A 120 21.74 -2.68 -20.13
N SER A 121 22.00 -3.44 -21.19
CA SER A 121 22.72 -4.72 -21.12
C SER A 121 24.21 -4.60 -20.84
N LEU A 122 24.83 -3.44 -21.04
CA LEU A 122 26.26 -3.26 -20.81
C LEU A 122 26.58 -2.97 -19.34
N LYS A 123 25.56 -2.69 -18.54
CA LYS A 123 25.71 -2.33 -17.14
C LYS A 123 25.92 -3.59 -16.28
N THR A 124 27.10 -3.68 -15.70
CA THR A 124 27.52 -4.78 -14.82
C THR A 124 27.92 -4.25 -13.43
N PRO A 125 27.99 -5.12 -12.40
CA PRO A 125 28.55 -4.79 -11.10
C PRO A 125 29.96 -4.22 -11.27
N LYS A 126 30.24 -3.10 -10.61
CA LYS A 126 31.54 -2.41 -10.70
C LYS A 126 32.43 -2.70 -9.50
N ASN A 127 31.84 -3.13 -8.38
CA ASN A 127 32.51 -3.18 -7.09
C ASN A 127 32.31 -4.53 -6.38
N LYS A 128 33.31 -4.96 -5.59
CA LYS A 128 33.30 -6.23 -4.83
C LYS A 128 32.09 -6.40 -3.89
N VAL A 129 31.54 -5.33 -3.33
CA VAL A 129 30.35 -5.40 -2.46
C VAL A 129 29.11 -5.80 -3.27
N GLU A 130 28.96 -5.27 -4.49
CA GLU A 130 27.87 -5.63 -5.39
C GLU A 130 28.00 -7.10 -5.82
N GLU A 131 29.23 -7.54 -6.13
CA GLU A 131 29.52 -8.94 -6.46
C GLU A 131 29.21 -9.91 -5.31
N ILE A 132 29.63 -9.59 -4.09
CA ILE A 132 29.35 -10.41 -2.90
C ILE A 132 27.84 -10.43 -2.61
N GLY A 133 27.17 -9.27 -2.72
CA GLY A 133 25.72 -9.20 -2.61
C GLY A 133 25.05 -10.15 -3.61
N ASN A 134 25.40 -10.06 -4.89
CA ASN A 134 24.84 -10.93 -5.92
C ASN A 134 25.14 -12.42 -5.69
N LYS A 135 26.29 -12.78 -5.09
CA LYS A 135 26.60 -14.17 -4.70
C LYS A 135 25.74 -14.69 -3.54
N LEU A 136 25.30 -13.81 -2.64
CA LEU A 136 24.44 -14.16 -1.50
C LEU A 136 22.94 -14.12 -1.86
N HIS A 137 22.59 -13.49 -2.98
CA HIS A 137 21.23 -13.42 -3.48
C HIS A 137 20.85 -14.70 -4.23
N PHE A 138 19.71 -15.30 -3.88
CA PHE A 138 19.13 -16.34 -4.70
C PHE A 138 18.38 -15.70 -5.88
N LYS A 139 19.02 -15.74 -7.06
CA LYS A 139 18.41 -15.28 -8.30
C LYS A 139 17.07 -15.93 -8.57
N THR A 140 16.08 -15.15 -9.01
CA THR A 140 14.77 -15.66 -9.40
C THR A 140 14.89 -16.66 -10.55
N LYS A 141 14.23 -17.81 -10.39
CA LYS A 141 14.21 -18.85 -11.41
C LYS A 141 13.28 -18.46 -12.56
N SER A 142 13.63 -18.82 -13.78
CA SER A 142 12.84 -18.44 -14.98
C SER A 142 11.40 -18.95 -14.93
N PHE A 143 11.14 -20.12 -14.36
CA PHE A 143 9.77 -20.62 -14.19
C PHE A 143 8.94 -19.77 -13.23
N THR A 144 9.56 -19.15 -12.21
CA THR A 144 8.88 -18.24 -11.28
C THR A 144 8.32 -17.04 -12.06
N ILE A 145 9.09 -16.49 -12.99
CA ILE A 145 8.65 -15.41 -13.89
C ILE A 145 7.55 -15.91 -14.83
N LYS A 146 7.74 -17.09 -15.43
CA LYS A 146 6.76 -17.71 -16.36
C LYS A 146 5.39 -17.91 -15.69
N ASN A 147 5.36 -18.21 -14.40
CA ASN A 147 4.12 -18.39 -13.66
C ASN A 147 3.22 -17.14 -13.63
N PHE A 148 3.75 -15.92 -13.78
CA PHE A 148 2.93 -14.70 -13.76
C PHE A 148 2.51 -14.20 -15.15
N LEU A 149 2.85 -14.92 -16.23
CA LEU A 149 2.46 -14.56 -17.59
C LEU A 149 1.02 -15.01 -17.86
N ILE A 150 0.23 -14.16 -18.53
CA ILE A 150 -1.14 -14.49 -18.97
C ILE A 150 -1.24 -14.79 -20.48
N PHE A 151 -0.09 -15.05 -21.10
CA PHE A 151 0.08 -15.48 -22.49
C PHE A 151 1.06 -16.67 -22.51
N LYS A 152 1.04 -17.42 -23.60
CA LYS A 152 1.89 -18.61 -23.80
C LYS A 152 2.42 -18.69 -25.23
N GLU A 153 3.42 -19.53 -25.42
CA GLU A 153 3.92 -19.92 -26.74
C GLU A 153 2.77 -20.56 -27.55
N GLY A 154 2.71 -20.24 -28.84
CA GLY A 154 1.65 -20.61 -29.78
C GLY A 154 0.43 -19.68 -29.77
N GLU A 155 0.27 -18.77 -28.81
CA GLU A 155 -0.80 -17.76 -28.85
C GLU A 155 -0.44 -16.59 -29.78
N ARG A 156 -1.46 -15.89 -30.28
CA ARG A 156 -1.26 -14.58 -30.92
C ARG A 156 -0.81 -13.56 -29.88
N PHE A 157 0.21 -12.78 -30.23
CA PHE A 157 0.71 -11.69 -29.43
C PHE A 157 -0.35 -10.60 -29.29
N ASP A 158 -0.65 -10.26 -28.05
CA ASP A 158 -1.61 -9.23 -27.64
C ASP A 158 -0.88 -8.29 -26.69
N SER A 159 -0.66 -7.05 -27.12
CA SER A 159 0.07 -6.04 -26.35
C SER A 159 -0.58 -5.72 -25.00
N LEU A 160 -1.89 -5.91 -24.85
CA LEU A 160 -2.59 -5.72 -23.57
C LEU A 160 -2.26 -6.85 -22.59
N LYS A 161 -2.20 -8.10 -23.06
CA LYS A 161 -1.76 -9.24 -22.24
C LYS A 161 -0.31 -9.11 -21.80
N ILE A 162 0.56 -8.57 -22.66
CA ILE A 162 1.97 -8.30 -22.34
C ILE A 162 2.07 -7.26 -21.23
N LYS A 163 1.43 -6.09 -21.40
CA LYS A 163 1.41 -5.02 -20.38
C LYS A 163 0.83 -5.49 -19.05
N GLU A 164 -0.22 -6.29 -19.10
CA GLU A 164 -0.84 -6.87 -17.91
C GLU A 164 0.07 -7.89 -17.22
N SER A 165 0.79 -8.73 -17.97
CA SER A 165 1.79 -9.65 -17.41
C SER A 165 2.95 -8.90 -16.75
N GLU A 166 3.42 -7.80 -17.36
CA GLU A 166 4.41 -6.93 -16.72
C GLU A 166 3.89 -6.32 -15.42
N ARG A 167 2.64 -5.84 -15.41
CA ARG A 167 2.01 -5.32 -14.20
C ARG A 167 1.96 -6.40 -13.11
N LEU A 168 1.51 -7.61 -13.44
CA LEU A 168 1.42 -8.73 -12.51
C LEU A 168 2.79 -9.08 -11.92
N LEU A 169 3.85 -9.08 -12.74
CA LEU A 169 5.22 -9.23 -12.26
C LEU A 169 5.68 -8.06 -11.37
N ARG A 170 5.39 -6.81 -11.73
CA ARG A 170 5.71 -5.62 -10.89
C ARG A 170 5.00 -5.63 -9.53
N THR A 171 3.85 -6.29 -9.41
CA THR A 171 3.19 -6.47 -8.10
C THR A 171 3.95 -7.42 -7.18
N GLN A 172 4.89 -8.21 -7.69
CA GLN A 172 5.69 -9.12 -6.89
C GLN A 172 6.87 -8.39 -6.25
N SER A 173 7.03 -8.52 -4.94
CA SER A 173 8.06 -7.79 -4.20
C SER A 173 9.50 -8.20 -4.50
N PHE A 174 9.70 -9.34 -5.17
CA PHE A 174 11.01 -9.78 -5.64
C PHE A 174 11.39 -9.18 -6.99
N VAL A 175 10.44 -8.56 -7.71
CA VAL A 175 10.70 -7.88 -8.99
C VAL A 175 10.93 -6.41 -8.71
N ARG A 176 12.10 -5.89 -9.10
CA ARG A 176 12.38 -4.45 -9.03
C ARG A 176 11.88 -3.73 -10.27
N LYS A 177 12.16 -4.31 -11.43
CA LYS A 177 11.75 -3.83 -12.75
C LYS A 177 11.59 -5.01 -13.69
N VAL A 178 10.67 -4.88 -14.63
CA VAL A 178 10.47 -5.85 -15.69
C VAL A 178 10.06 -5.12 -16.95
N THR A 179 10.65 -5.55 -18.06
CA THR A 179 10.33 -5.05 -19.39
C THR A 179 10.27 -6.24 -20.36
N MET A 180 9.23 -6.28 -21.19
CA MET A 180 9.04 -7.28 -22.23
C MET A 180 9.19 -6.64 -23.61
N TYR A 181 9.91 -7.33 -24.50
CA TYR A 181 10.18 -6.87 -25.86
C TYR A 181 9.74 -7.94 -26.87
N PRO A 182 9.00 -7.57 -27.93
CA PRO A 182 8.86 -8.42 -29.10
C PRO A 182 10.18 -8.39 -29.88
N ILE A 183 10.68 -9.56 -30.24
CA ILE A 183 11.83 -9.76 -31.11
C ILE A 183 11.29 -10.26 -32.46
N PRO A 184 11.39 -9.46 -33.53
CA PRO A 184 11.07 -9.91 -34.87
C PRO A 184 11.88 -11.16 -35.22
N THR A 185 11.22 -12.15 -35.84
CA THR A 185 11.89 -13.37 -36.31
C THR A 185 12.12 -13.30 -37.82
N SER A 186 12.81 -14.30 -38.37
CA SER A 186 12.94 -14.49 -39.82
C SER A 186 11.60 -14.74 -40.52
N HIS A 187 10.57 -15.15 -39.78
CA HIS A 187 9.23 -15.38 -40.31
C HIS A 187 8.33 -14.16 -40.01
N PRO A 188 7.73 -13.52 -41.03
CA PRO A 188 6.93 -12.30 -40.83
C PRO A 188 5.70 -12.46 -39.93
N ASP A 189 5.16 -13.68 -39.83
CA ASP A 189 3.97 -14.03 -39.05
C ASP A 189 4.28 -14.38 -37.58
N SER A 190 5.56 -14.41 -37.22
CA SER A 190 6.03 -14.96 -35.95
C SER A 190 6.91 -13.96 -35.19
N VAL A 191 6.79 -13.99 -33.86
CA VAL A 191 7.54 -13.12 -32.96
C VAL A 191 8.05 -13.93 -31.76
N ASP A 192 9.27 -13.65 -31.31
CA ASP A 192 9.75 -14.15 -30.02
C ASP A 192 9.55 -13.08 -28.94
N VAL A 193 9.39 -13.46 -27.69
CA VAL A 193 9.24 -12.51 -26.58
C VAL A 193 10.45 -12.60 -25.66
N LEU A 194 11.17 -11.48 -25.49
CA LEU A 194 12.24 -11.36 -24.51
C LEU A 194 11.75 -10.62 -23.27
N ILE A 195 11.81 -11.31 -22.14
CA ILE A 195 11.49 -10.79 -20.82
C ILE A 195 12.81 -10.50 -20.09
N ARG A 196 13.04 -9.24 -19.74
CA ARG A 196 14.16 -8.81 -18.91
C ARG A 196 13.65 -8.36 -17.56
N GLU A 197 14.04 -9.09 -16.53
CA GLU A 197 13.61 -8.86 -15.16
C GLU A 197 14.84 -8.53 -14.32
N LEU A 198 14.71 -7.51 -13.47
CA LEU A 198 15.72 -7.08 -12.52
C LEU A 198 15.22 -7.40 -11.12
N ASP A 199 15.91 -8.31 -10.45
CA ASP A 199 15.55 -8.75 -9.10
C ASP A 199 15.63 -7.60 -8.09
N SER A 200 14.78 -7.68 -7.07
CA SER A 200 14.95 -7.00 -5.81
C SER A 200 15.63 -7.92 -4.81
N TRP A 201 16.46 -7.35 -3.94
CA TRP A 201 16.98 -8.09 -2.80
C TRP A 201 15.82 -8.60 -1.92
N SER A 202 15.86 -9.86 -1.49
CA SER A 202 14.72 -10.52 -0.88
C SER A 202 14.80 -10.74 0.63
N ILE A 203 16.00 -10.76 1.24
CA ILE A 203 16.21 -11.06 2.66
C ILE A 203 16.15 -9.78 3.49
N TYR A 204 15.43 -9.73 4.61
CA TYR A 204 15.27 -8.54 5.45
C TYR A 204 15.34 -8.89 6.94
N PRO A 205 16.53 -8.79 7.58
CA PRO A 205 16.64 -8.94 9.02
C PRO A 205 16.15 -7.65 9.72
N THR A 206 15.25 -7.79 10.69
CA THR A 206 14.74 -6.69 11.50
C THR A 206 14.63 -7.13 12.96
N GLY A 207 14.64 -6.18 13.88
CA GLY A 207 14.53 -6.50 15.28
C GLY A 207 14.30 -5.28 16.16
N SER A 208 14.11 -5.54 17.43
CA SER A 208 14.04 -4.49 18.45
C SER A 208 14.57 -5.05 19.76
N ILE A 209 15.34 -4.24 20.49
CA ILE A 209 15.85 -4.58 21.81
C ILE A 209 15.44 -3.47 22.78
N SER A 210 15.06 -3.86 24.00
CA SER A 210 14.76 -2.97 25.12
C SER A 210 15.37 -3.55 26.40
N THR A 211 15.25 -2.81 27.50
CA THR A 211 15.71 -3.24 28.83
C THR A 211 14.93 -4.43 29.42
N SER A 212 13.84 -4.86 28.79
CA SER A 212 13.00 -5.97 29.25
C SER A 212 12.67 -7.01 28.17
N SER A 213 13.03 -6.76 26.91
CA SER A 213 12.64 -7.64 25.80
C SER A 213 13.56 -7.53 24.60
N TYR A 214 13.63 -8.60 23.82
CA TYR A 214 14.16 -8.54 22.47
C TYR A 214 13.23 -9.24 21.48
N ARG A 215 13.29 -8.82 20.23
CA ARG A 215 12.58 -9.40 19.11
C ARG A 215 13.51 -9.46 17.91
N ILE A 216 13.59 -10.64 17.30
CA ILE A 216 14.36 -10.90 16.09
C ILE A 216 13.35 -11.37 15.04
N LYS A 217 13.40 -10.77 13.85
CA LYS A 217 12.53 -11.11 12.72
C LYS A 217 13.38 -11.21 11.46
N LEU A 218 13.33 -12.36 10.80
CA LEU A 218 13.89 -12.60 9.49
C LEU A 218 12.73 -12.75 8.49
N ARG A 219 12.81 -12.06 7.36
CA ARG A 219 11.89 -12.25 6.24
C ARG A 219 12.67 -12.48 4.96
N ASP A 220 12.27 -13.45 4.16
CA ASP A 220 12.74 -13.62 2.79
C ASP A 220 11.54 -13.54 1.83
N ARG A 221 11.55 -12.61 0.88
CA ARG A 221 10.46 -12.36 -0.09
C ARG A 221 10.61 -13.12 -1.41
N ASN A 222 11.69 -13.89 -1.57
CA ASN A 222 12.01 -14.68 -2.76
C ASN A 222 12.73 -15.96 -2.36
N PHE A 223 12.16 -16.68 -1.39
CA PHE A 223 12.83 -17.81 -0.76
C PHE A 223 13.29 -18.84 -1.81
N ALA A 224 14.60 -19.11 -1.84
CA ALA A 224 15.26 -20.00 -2.81
C ALA A 224 15.01 -19.68 -4.31
N GLY A 225 14.69 -18.42 -4.64
CA GLY A 225 14.39 -17.98 -6.01
C GLY A 225 13.01 -18.40 -6.54
N LEU A 226 12.12 -18.87 -5.66
CA LEU A 226 10.79 -19.40 -5.99
C LEU A 226 9.67 -18.33 -5.99
N GLY A 227 9.97 -17.10 -5.58
CA GLY A 227 8.97 -16.04 -5.40
C GLY A 227 8.07 -16.21 -4.17
N HIS A 228 8.48 -17.07 -3.23
CA HIS A 228 7.75 -17.34 -1.98
C HIS A 228 8.18 -16.36 -0.87
N ASP A 229 7.27 -16.03 0.04
CA ASP A 229 7.54 -15.21 1.23
C ASP A 229 7.63 -16.10 2.47
N VAL A 230 8.71 -15.98 3.24
CA VAL A 230 8.91 -16.67 4.51
C VAL A 230 9.20 -15.61 5.57
N ILE A 231 8.46 -15.64 6.68
CA ILE A 231 8.72 -14.81 7.86
C ILE A 231 8.92 -15.70 9.08
N LEU A 232 10.04 -15.49 9.75
CA LEU A 232 10.35 -16.07 11.05
C LEU A 232 10.55 -14.94 12.05
N GLN A 233 9.85 -14.97 13.18
CA GLN A 233 10.06 -14.01 14.25
C GLN A 233 9.97 -14.69 15.61
N TYR A 234 10.92 -14.34 16.47
CA TYR A 234 10.97 -14.74 17.86
C TYR A 234 10.99 -13.50 18.75
N THR A 235 10.15 -13.49 19.77
CA THR A 235 10.07 -12.43 20.79
C THR A 235 10.29 -13.05 22.16
N ASN A 236 11.21 -12.47 22.94
CA ASN A 236 11.44 -12.89 24.31
C ASN A 236 11.31 -11.68 25.25
N ARG A 237 10.43 -11.82 26.23
CA ARG A 237 10.23 -10.92 27.35
C ARG A 237 10.79 -11.58 28.60
N TYR A 238 12.10 -11.41 28.83
CA TYR A 238 12.82 -12.14 29.86
C TYR A 238 12.45 -11.69 31.28
N LYS A 239 12.04 -10.43 31.47
CA LYS A 239 11.54 -9.95 32.78
C LYS A 239 10.28 -10.70 33.20
N GLU A 240 9.36 -10.90 32.26
CA GLU A 240 8.10 -11.61 32.50
C GLU A 240 8.20 -13.13 32.26
N LYS A 241 9.37 -13.65 31.85
CA LYS A 241 9.60 -15.04 31.43
C LYS A 241 8.61 -15.52 30.36
N LYS A 242 8.27 -14.65 29.40
CA LYS A 242 7.30 -14.93 28.33
C LYS A 242 7.91 -14.88 26.94
N GLN A 243 7.42 -15.75 26.05
CA GLN A 243 7.96 -15.92 24.71
C GLN A 243 6.84 -15.91 23.66
N GLY A 244 7.15 -15.39 22.48
CA GLY A 244 6.26 -15.37 21.32
C GLY A 244 6.99 -15.83 20.06
N VAL A 245 6.26 -16.51 19.19
CA VAL A 245 6.76 -17.08 17.93
C VAL A 245 5.80 -16.68 16.82
N TYR A 246 6.34 -16.26 15.69
CA TYR A 246 5.56 -15.97 14.50
C TYR A 246 6.25 -16.64 13.30
N PHE A 247 5.47 -17.44 12.59
CA PHE A 247 5.82 -18.10 11.35
C PHE A 247 4.74 -17.81 10.31
N ASP A 248 5.17 -17.40 9.13
CA ASP A 248 4.29 -17.14 7.98
C ASP A 248 5.01 -17.62 6.72
N TYR A 249 4.34 -18.44 5.93
CA TYR A 249 4.84 -18.91 4.65
C TYR A 249 3.79 -18.72 3.58
N THR A 250 4.13 -17.99 2.52
CA THR A 250 3.22 -17.66 1.42
C THR A 250 3.80 -18.06 0.08
N VAL A 251 3.05 -18.85 -0.68
CA VAL A 251 3.28 -19.14 -2.10
C VAL A 251 2.35 -18.24 -2.91
N ASN A 252 2.90 -17.27 -3.63
CA ASN A 252 2.10 -16.23 -4.29
C ASN A 252 1.37 -16.70 -5.56
N ASN A 253 1.85 -17.77 -6.21
CA ASN A 253 1.25 -18.33 -7.43
C ASN A 253 1.73 -19.76 -7.67
N ILE A 254 0.81 -20.73 -7.57
CA ILE A 254 1.09 -22.14 -7.84
C ILE A 254 0.94 -22.42 -9.35
N GLN A 255 2.03 -22.77 -10.03
CA GLN A 255 2.02 -23.29 -11.42
C GLN A 255 1.17 -22.48 -12.41
N ASN A 256 1.31 -21.15 -12.44
CA ASN A 256 0.57 -20.24 -13.35
C ASN A 256 -0.95 -20.15 -13.11
N THR A 257 -1.47 -20.78 -12.05
CA THR A 257 -2.91 -20.74 -11.75
C THR A 257 -3.35 -19.43 -11.10
N PHE A 258 -2.42 -18.61 -10.58
CA PHE A 258 -2.67 -17.48 -9.69
C PHE A 258 -3.36 -17.85 -8.37
N ILE A 259 -3.37 -19.15 -8.03
CA ILE A 259 -3.74 -19.61 -6.69
C ILE A 259 -2.57 -19.30 -5.75
N ARG A 260 -2.88 -18.56 -4.69
CA ARG A 260 -2.01 -18.28 -3.55
C ARG A 260 -2.32 -19.26 -2.43
N ALA A 261 -1.29 -19.68 -1.72
CA ALA A 261 -1.42 -20.44 -0.48
C ALA A 261 -0.62 -19.76 0.64
N ASN A 262 -1.19 -19.68 1.84
CA ASN A 262 -0.55 -19.13 3.03
C ASN A 262 -0.74 -20.07 4.22
N LEU A 263 0.33 -20.24 5.00
CA LEU A 263 0.34 -20.94 6.28
C LEU A 263 0.81 -19.95 7.36
N LEU A 264 -0.02 -19.74 8.38
CA LEU A 264 0.24 -18.81 9.47
C LEU A 264 0.22 -19.53 10.82
N TYR A 265 1.25 -19.26 11.62
CA TYR A 265 1.28 -19.58 13.04
C TYR A 265 1.83 -18.39 13.83
N ASN A 266 0.97 -17.74 14.60
CA ASN A 266 1.31 -16.58 15.42
C ASN A 266 0.93 -16.84 16.87
N LYS A 267 1.91 -17.04 17.73
CA LYS A 267 1.75 -17.10 19.19
C LYS A 267 2.38 -15.86 19.82
N GLN A 268 1.56 -15.03 20.44
CA GLN A 268 2.02 -13.84 21.14
C GLN A 268 2.58 -14.19 22.53
N VAL A 269 3.32 -13.24 23.11
CA VAL A 269 3.98 -13.42 24.42
C VAL A 269 2.99 -13.69 25.55
N TRP A 270 1.75 -13.21 25.47
CA TRP A 270 0.73 -13.36 26.51
C TRP A 270 -0.17 -14.59 26.32
N GLY A 271 0.13 -15.46 25.35
CA GLY A 271 -0.60 -16.71 25.12
C GLY A 271 -1.65 -16.65 24.01
N ASP A 272 -2.09 -15.46 23.59
CA ASP A 272 -2.94 -15.28 22.42
C ASP A 272 -2.30 -15.92 21.19
N TYR A 273 -3.09 -16.64 20.39
CA TYR A 273 -2.59 -17.24 19.17
C TYR A 273 -3.60 -17.22 18.02
N VAL A 274 -3.04 -17.26 16.82
CA VAL A 274 -3.74 -17.49 15.57
C VAL A 274 -2.99 -18.56 14.79
N LYS A 275 -3.72 -19.56 14.32
CA LYS A 275 -3.22 -20.57 13.37
C LYS A 275 -4.14 -20.56 12.17
N GLY A 276 -3.61 -20.61 10.96
CA GLY A 276 -4.48 -20.62 9.79
C GLY A 276 -3.81 -21.08 8.52
N ILE A 277 -4.66 -21.55 7.61
CA ILE A 277 -4.33 -21.91 6.24
C ILE A 277 -5.28 -21.14 5.35
N VAL A 278 -4.73 -20.45 4.35
CA VAL A 278 -5.50 -19.73 3.34
C VAL A 278 -5.08 -20.24 1.98
N VAL A 279 -6.03 -20.63 1.15
CA VAL A 279 -5.81 -20.92 -0.27
C VAL A 279 -6.79 -20.08 -1.06
N ASP A 280 -6.32 -19.13 -1.85
CA ASP A 280 -7.18 -18.19 -2.55
C ASP A 280 -6.64 -17.76 -3.91
N ARG A 281 -7.55 -17.49 -4.83
CA ARG A 281 -7.29 -16.94 -6.16
C ARG A 281 -8.18 -15.71 -6.34
N PRO A 282 -7.64 -14.48 -6.26
CA PRO A 282 -8.42 -13.27 -6.47
C PRO A 282 -8.75 -13.08 -7.96
N PHE A 283 -9.58 -12.08 -8.28
CA PHE A 283 -9.65 -11.55 -9.64
C PHE A 283 -8.40 -10.70 -9.92
N TYR A 284 -7.25 -11.37 -10.05
CA TYR A 284 -5.92 -10.74 -10.18
C TYR A 284 -5.77 -9.81 -11.39
N SER A 285 -6.66 -9.96 -12.38
CA SER A 285 -6.65 -9.24 -13.64
C SER A 285 -8.08 -9.03 -14.15
N PRO A 286 -8.33 -7.98 -14.95
CA PRO A 286 -9.58 -7.86 -15.72
C PRO A 286 -9.88 -9.07 -16.63
N TYR A 287 -8.87 -9.89 -16.96
CA TYR A 287 -9.02 -11.13 -17.75
C TYR A 287 -9.39 -12.37 -16.93
N ALA A 288 -9.36 -12.29 -15.59
CA ALA A 288 -9.66 -13.42 -14.73
C ALA A 288 -11.15 -13.79 -14.82
N LYS A 289 -11.46 -15.01 -15.31
CA LYS A 289 -12.84 -15.49 -15.46
C LYS A 289 -13.48 -15.97 -14.16
N TRP A 290 -12.69 -16.46 -13.22
CA TRP A 290 -13.17 -16.97 -11.95
C TRP A 290 -12.29 -16.49 -10.81
N ALA A 291 -12.77 -16.61 -9.59
CA ALA A 291 -12.03 -16.35 -8.37
C ALA A 291 -12.61 -17.22 -7.25
N GLY A 292 -11.87 -17.41 -6.18
CA GLY A 292 -12.38 -18.17 -5.04
C GLY A 292 -11.33 -18.39 -3.99
N GLY A 293 -11.75 -18.87 -2.83
CA GLY A 293 -10.81 -19.20 -1.78
C GLY A 293 -11.44 -19.89 -0.59
N VAL A 294 -10.57 -20.51 0.19
CA VAL A 294 -10.85 -21.21 1.43
C VAL A 294 -9.90 -20.68 2.49
N THR A 295 -10.43 -20.30 3.64
CA THR A 295 -9.68 -19.94 4.84
C THR A 295 -10.14 -20.80 5.98
N LEU A 296 -9.18 -21.51 6.59
CA LEU A 296 -9.36 -22.27 7.81
C LEU A 296 -8.48 -21.62 8.88
N SER A 297 -9.07 -21.17 9.98
CA SER A 297 -8.28 -20.58 11.06
C SER A 297 -8.82 -20.93 12.44
N GLN A 298 -7.93 -20.91 13.43
CA GLN A 298 -8.26 -20.99 14.83
C GLN A 298 -7.67 -19.77 15.53
N HIS A 299 -8.52 -19.08 16.28
CA HIS A 299 -8.15 -17.91 17.06
C HIS A 299 -8.37 -18.21 18.53
N PHE A 300 -7.38 -17.87 19.35
CA PHE A 300 -7.50 -17.83 20.79
C PHE A 300 -7.04 -16.46 21.28
N ARG A 301 -7.90 -15.80 22.04
CA ARG A 301 -7.61 -14.50 22.64
C ARG A 301 -8.17 -14.42 24.03
N ARG A 302 -7.37 -13.94 24.97
CA ARG A 302 -7.84 -13.56 26.30
C ARG A 302 -7.82 -12.05 26.44
N ASP A 303 -8.95 -11.48 26.84
CA ASP A 303 -9.08 -10.02 26.96
C ASP A 303 -9.95 -9.63 28.13
N SER A 304 -9.81 -8.40 28.57
CA SER A 304 -10.63 -7.85 29.64
C SER A 304 -11.99 -7.42 29.08
N LEU A 305 -13.08 -7.99 29.60
CA LEU A 305 -14.45 -7.63 29.23
C LEU A 305 -15.20 -7.04 30.43
N PRO A 306 -15.94 -5.93 30.25
CA PRO A 306 -16.80 -5.39 31.29
C PRO A 306 -18.12 -6.15 31.39
N ASP A 307 -18.66 -6.30 32.61
CA ASP A 307 -20.07 -6.63 32.82
C ASP A 307 -20.95 -5.38 32.68
N ILE A 308 -22.27 -5.53 32.91
CA ILE A 308 -23.24 -4.42 32.88
C ILE A 308 -22.95 -3.31 33.91
N ASN A 309 -22.20 -3.62 34.97
CA ASN A 309 -21.80 -2.70 36.04
C ASN A 309 -20.38 -2.13 35.81
N ASN A 310 -19.75 -2.37 34.65
CA ASN A 310 -18.37 -2.02 34.32
C ASN A 310 -17.30 -2.70 35.21
N ASN A 311 -17.61 -3.85 35.83
CA ASN A 311 -16.60 -4.69 36.44
C ASN A 311 -15.93 -5.54 35.37
N TYR A 312 -14.60 -5.54 35.36
CA TYR A 312 -13.82 -6.17 34.31
C TYR A 312 -13.30 -7.55 34.73
N SER A 313 -13.43 -8.54 33.83
CA SER A 313 -12.83 -9.88 33.98
C SER A 313 -12.04 -10.29 32.74
N TYR A 314 -11.03 -11.14 32.96
CA TYR A 314 -10.21 -11.72 31.89
C TYR A 314 -10.87 -12.95 31.28
N GLU A 315 -11.64 -12.71 30.23
CA GLU A 315 -12.41 -13.72 29.52
C GLU A 315 -11.63 -14.31 28.33
N SER A 316 -11.67 -15.63 28.23
CA SER A 316 -11.07 -16.39 27.13
C SER A 316 -12.06 -16.57 25.99
N ARG A 317 -11.59 -16.43 24.75
CA ARG A 317 -12.38 -16.66 23.55
C ARG A 317 -11.58 -17.51 22.58
N LYS A 318 -12.17 -18.63 22.17
CA LYS A 318 -11.56 -19.57 21.23
C LYS A 318 -12.57 -19.99 20.19
N TYR A 319 -12.23 -19.78 18.92
CA TYR A 319 -13.11 -20.15 17.82
C TYR A 319 -12.35 -20.63 16.59
N ASN A 320 -13.01 -21.50 15.83
CA ASN A 320 -12.58 -21.98 14.53
C ASN A 320 -13.40 -21.27 13.45
N THR A 321 -12.74 -20.77 12.41
CA THR A 321 -13.38 -20.14 11.25
C THR A 321 -13.17 -21.01 10.02
N VAL A 322 -14.26 -21.25 9.30
CA VAL A 322 -14.27 -21.76 7.93
C VAL A 322 -14.89 -20.67 7.06
N ASP A 323 -14.12 -20.11 6.14
CA ASP A 323 -14.57 -19.08 5.21
C ASP A 323 -14.28 -19.55 3.78
N THR A 324 -15.34 -19.72 3.00
CA THR A 324 -15.28 -20.23 1.63
C THR A 324 -16.02 -19.29 0.71
N TRP A 325 -15.46 -19.03 -0.47
CA TRP A 325 -16.13 -18.20 -1.47
C TRP A 325 -15.71 -18.60 -2.87
N ALA A 326 -16.58 -18.32 -3.83
CA ALA A 326 -16.32 -18.51 -5.24
C ALA A 326 -16.99 -17.38 -6.03
N GLY A 327 -16.40 -17.02 -7.17
CA GLY A 327 -16.90 -15.98 -8.03
C GLY A 327 -16.60 -16.26 -9.50
N TYR A 328 -17.45 -15.70 -10.36
CA TYR A 328 -17.32 -15.76 -11.80
C TYR A 328 -17.43 -14.35 -12.39
N SER A 329 -16.69 -14.09 -13.46
CA SER A 329 -16.59 -12.79 -14.13
C SER A 329 -16.87 -12.95 -15.62
N ILE A 330 -17.81 -12.15 -16.10
CA ILE A 330 -18.20 -12.08 -17.51
C ILE A 330 -17.85 -10.69 -18.03
N PRO A 331 -16.99 -10.56 -19.06
CA PRO A 331 -16.75 -9.27 -19.69
C PRO A 331 -17.98 -8.85 -20.48
N LEU A 332 -18.62 -7.74 -20.09
CA LEU A 332 -19.75 -7.15 -20.80
C LEU A 332 -19.27 -6.33 -22.01
N PHE A 333 -18.21 -5.53 -21.80
CA PHE A 333 -17.64 -4.66 -22.82
C PHE A 333 -16.12 -4.76 -22.77
N LYS A 334 -15.46 -4.79 -23.94
CA LYS A 334 -13.99 -4.82 -24.07
C LYS A 334 -13.39 -3.47 -24.50
N SER A 335 -14.24 -2.53 -24.93
CA SER A 335 -13.85 -1.17 -25.28
C SER A 335 -14.94 -0.17 -24.86
N TYR A 336 -14.53 1.05 -24.55
CA TYR A 336 -15.43 2.18 -24.34
C TYR A 336 -14.81 3.43 -24.97
N LYS A 337 -15.50 4.05 -25.93
CA LYS A 337 -14.99 5.21 -26.70
C LYS A 337 -13.58 4.94 -27.29
N ASP A 338 -13.44 3.84 -28.00
CA ASP A 338 -12.19 3.41 -28.67
C ASP A 338 -10.97 3.19 -27.76
N LYS A 339 -11.19 3.14 -26.43
CA LYS A 339 -10.15 2.79 -25.46
C LYS A 339 -10.36 1.35 -24.98
N PRO A 340 -9.28 0.54 -24.89
CA PRO A 340 -9.35 -0.81 -24.36
C PRO A 340 -9.64 -0.75 -22.86
N VAL A 341 -10.91 -0.95 -22.50
CA VAL A 341 -11.38 -0.95 -21.11
C VAL A 341 -12.33 -2.13 -20.96
N ILE A 342 -11.95 -3.06 -20.08
CA ILE A 342 -12.75 -4.27 -19.82
C ILE A 342 -13.70 -3.97 -18.67
N THR A 343 -14.99 -3.92 -18.98
CA THR A 343 -16.05 -3.86 -17.98
C THR A 343 -16.54 -5.27 -17.70
N ASN A 344 -16.41 -5.72 -16.46
CA ASN A 344 -16.77 -7.04 -16.00
C ASN A 344 -18.02 -6.99 -15.11
N LEU A 345 -18.99 -7.85 -15.41
CA LEU A 345 -20.01 -8.27 -14.46
C LEU A 345 -19.46 -9.44 -13.66
N ARG A 346 -19.34 -9.28 -12.35
CA ARG A 346 -18.85 -10.31 -11.44
C ARG A 346 -19.98 -10.73 -10.50
N THR A 347 -20.11 -12.02 -10.31
CA THR A 347 -21.05 -12.61 -9.36
C THR A 347 -20.28 -13.52 -8.43
N SER A 348 -20.54 -13.45 -7.13
CA SER A 348 -19.82 -14.26 -6.15
C SER A 348 -20.68 -14.64 -4.96
N LEU A 349 -20.38 -15.80 -4.39
CA LEU A 349 -21.03 -16.40 -3.22
C LEU A 349 -19.98 -16.62 -2.13
N ARG A 350 -20.38 -16.49 -0.86
CA ARG A 350 -19.53 -16.72 0.30
C ARG A 350 -20.31 -17.36 1.44
N TYR A 351 -19.68 -18.32 2.09
CA TYR A 351 -20.14 -18.93 3.33
C TYR A 351 -19.03 -18.82 4.40
N ILE A 352 -19.38 -18.27 5.55
CA ILE A 352 -18.50 -18.13 6.71
C ILE A 352 -19.16 -18.79 7.91
N LYS A 353 -18.48 -19.73 8.54
CA LYS A 353 -18.88 -20.32 9.82
C LYS A 353 -17.81 -20.03 10.87
N GLN A 354 -18.22 -19.46 11.99
CA GLN A 354 -17.40 -19.36 13.18
C GLN A 354 -18.03 -20.24 14.27
N ASN A 355 -17.26 -21.20 14.76
CA ASN A 355 -17.64 -22.11 15.84
C ASN A 355 -16.77 -21.82 17.06
N TYR A 356 -17.40 -21.34 18.14
CA TYR A 356 -16.78 -21.00 19.40
C TYR A 356 -16.71 -22.23 20.29
N THR A 357 -15.48 -22.65 20.60
CA THR A 357 -15.22 -23.72 21.58
C THR A 357 -15.08 -23.19 22.99
N GLU A 358 -14.70 -21.91 23.13
CA GLU A 358 -14.67 -21.19 24.40
C GLU A 358 -15.27 -19.79 24.17
N SER A 359 -16.25 -19.44 24.98
CA SER A 359 -16.94 -18.15 24.98
C SER A 359 -16.88 -17.53 26.37
N PRO A 360 -16.98 -16.19 26.47
CA PRO A 360 -17.05 -15.51 27.77
C PRO A 360 -18.28 -15.95 28.55
N GLN A 361 -18.23 -15.76 29.87
CA GLN A 361 -19.41 -15.97 30.72
C GLN A 361 -20.54 -15.01 30.34
N GLU A 362 -21.79 -15.41 30.56
CA GLU A 362 -22.99 -14.65 30.17
C GLU A 362 -23.04 -13.25 30.77
N GLN A 363 -22.54 -13.06 31.99
CA GLN A 363 -22.43 -11.75 32.64
C GLN A 363 -21.54 -10.75 31.89
N TYR A 364 -20.57 -11.23 31.09
CA TYR A 364 -19.65 -10.42 30.28
C TYR A 364 -19.99 -10.42 28.79
N ASP A 365 -20.95 -11.25 28.37
CA ASP A 365 -21.44 -11.33 27.00
C ASP A 365 -22.96 -11.65 26.96
N PRO A 366 -23.80 -10.75 27.49
CA PRO A 366 -25.23 -11.01 27.65
C PRO A 366 -25.96 -11.13 26.30
N TYR A 367 -25.44 -10.47 25.26
CA TYR A 367 -25.96 -10.56 23.91
C TYR A 367 -25.48 -11.81 23.16
N GLY A 368 -24.54 -12.57 23.74
CA GLY A 368 -23.93 -13.75 23.12
C GLY A 368 -23.04 -13.41 21.93
N PHE A 369 -22.47 -12.20 21.86
CA PHE A 369 -21.61 -11.67 20.78
C PHE A 369 -20.52 -12.63 20.33
N TYR A 370 -19.95 -13.36 21.28
CA TYR A 370 -18.90 -14.36 21.06
C TYR A 370 -19.47 -15.78 21.07
N ARG A 371 -20.51 -16.02 20.28
CA ARG A 371 -21.10 -17.35 20.04
C ARG A 371 -21.07 -17.73 18.57
N ASP A 372 -21.39 -19.00 18.31
CA ASP A 372 -21.50 -19.57 16.98
C ASP A 372 -22.30 -18.69 16.02
N GLN A 373 -21.71 -18.44 14.85
CA GLN A 373 -22.36 -17.66 13.81
C GLN A 373 -22.08 -18.22 12.42
N SER A 374 -23.08 -18.17 11.56
CA SER A 374 -23.01 -18.56 10.16
C SER A 374 -23.45 -17.39 9.30
N THR A 375 -22.69 -17.04 8.27
CA THR A 375 -23.04 -15.96 7.34
C THR A 375 -22.99 -16.47 5.90
N TYR A 376 -24.06 -16.26 5.16
CA TYR A 376 -24.21 -16.56 3.74
C TYR A 376 -24.34 -15.24 2.99
N LEU A 377 -23.49 -14.98 2.02
CA LEU A 377 -23.53 -13.75 1.22
C LEU A 377 -23.48 -14.07 -0.26
N ALA A 378 -24.21 -13.30 -1.05
CA ALA A 378 -24.12 -13.24 -2.49
C ALA A 378 -23.87 -11.79 -2.91
N SER A 379 -23.06 -11.58 -3.95
CA SER A 379 -22.87 -10.25 -4.50
C SER A 379 -22.87 -10.25 -6.02
N VAL A 380 -23.36 -9.16 -6.59
CA VAL A 380 -23.28 -8.82 -8.01
C VAL A 380 -22.56 -7.49 -8.11
N SER A 381 -21.50 -7.42 -8.92
CA SER A 381 -20.74 -6.19 -9.13
C SER A 381 -20.47 -5.92 -10.60
N LEU A 382 -20.49 -4.64 -10.95
CA LEU A 382 -20.02 -4.11 -12.22
C LEU A 382 -18.73 -3.37 -11.96
N SER A 383 -17.65 -3.79 -12.59
CA SER A 383 -16.32 -3.21 -12.39
C SER A 383 -15.64 -2.92 -13.72
N SER A 384 -15.07 -1.73 -13.84
CA SER A 384 -14.26 -1.30 -14.98
C SER A 384 -12.96 -0.75 -14.42
N ILE A 385 -11.90 -1.56 -14.48
CA ILE A 385 -10.61 -1.28 -13.84
C ILE A 385 -9.53 -1.23 -14.91
N ASN A 386 -8.67 -0.24 -14.80
CA ASN A 386 -7.46 -0.09 -15.58
C ASN A 386 -6.32 0.40 -14.67
N TYR A 387 -5.10 0.44 -15.19
CA TYR A 387 -3.92 0.83 -14.46
C TYR A 387 -3.15 1.91 -15.22
N VAL A 388 -2.75 2.96 -14.51
CA VAL A 388 -1.90 4.02 -15.02
C VAL A 388 -0.56 3.93 -14.31
N GLN A 389 0.52 3.81 -15.09
CA GLN A 389 1.87 3.82 -14.57
C GLN A 389 2.24 5.23 -14.12
N ASP A 390 2.75 5.34 -12.90
CA ASP A 390 3.23 6.60 -12.32
C ASP A 390 4.53 6.32 -11.53
N GLN A 391 5.24 7.36 -11.13
CA GLN A 391 6.49 7.25 -10.37
C GLN A 391 6.52 8.26 -9.23
N TYR A 392 7.32 8.00 -8.19
CA TYR A 392 7.44 8.90 -7.03
C TYR A 392 6.12 9.02 -6.23
N ILE A 393 5.40 7.90 -6.04
CA ILE A 393 4.25 7.82 -5.13
C ILE A 393 4.74 7.34 -3.76
N PHE A 394 5.21 6.10 -3.68
CA PHE A 394 5.81 5.54 -2.47
C PHE A 394 7.28 5.24 -2.64
N ASN A 395 7.75 5.06 -3.87
CA ASN A 395 9.11 4.63 -4.15
C ASN A 395 9.85 5.64 -5.04
N TYR A 396 11.16 5.77 -4.80
CA TYR A 396 11.97 6.70 -5.59
C TYR A 396 12.25 6.11 -6.97
N ASN A 397 11.70 6.72 -8.02
CA ASN A 397 11.98 6.37 -9.42
C ASN A 397 11.73 4.88 -9.75
N ILE A 398 10.67 4.32 -9.18
CA ILE A 398 10.15 2.98 -9.50
C ILE A 398 8.76 3.18 -10.10
N ILE A 399 8.44 2.40 -11.14
CA ILE A 399 7.11 2.41 -11.76
C ILE A 399 6.12 1.77 -10.78
N GLU A 400 5.06 2.52 -10.48
CA GLU A 400 3.98 2.13 -9.60
C GLU A 400 2.69 2.15 -10.42
N ASP A 401 1.98 1.02 -10.48
CA ASP A 401 0.73 0.89 -11.23
C ASP A 401 -0.45 1.36 -10.36
N VAL A 402 -1.00 2.54 -10.67
CA VAL A 402 -2.13 3.13 -9.95
C VAL A 402 -3.43 2.69 -10.59
N GLN A 403 -4.31 2.09 -9.78
CA GLN A 403 -5.64 1.71 -10.24
C GLN A 403 -6.48 2.94 -10.60
N VAL A 404 -7.13 2.90 -11.76
CA VAL A 404 -8.18 3.85 -12.17
C VAL A 404 -9.41 3.04 -12.57
N GLY A 405 -10.60 3.56 -12.29
CA GLY A 405 -11.79 2.80 -12.62
C GLY A 405 -13.01 3.16 -11.80
N LYS A 406 -14.01 2.31 -11.93
CA LYS A 406 -15.30 2.40 -11.25
C LYS A 406 -15.75 1.00 -10.85
N VAL A 407 -16.35 0.88 -9.67
CA VAL A 407 -17.01 -0.33 -9.21
C VAL A 407 -18.32 0.03 -8.54
N PHE A 408 -19.36 -0.72 -8.90
CA PHE A 408 -20.64 -0.74 -8.23
C PHE A 408 -20.93 -2.18 -7.81
N ALA A 409 -21.22 -2.42 -6.54
CA ALA A 409 -21.52 -3.76 -6.04
C ALA A 409 -22.74 -3.74 -5.12
N LEU A 410 -23.62 -4.72 -5.29
CA LEU A 410 -24.72 -5.02 -4.39
C LEU A 410 -24.44 -6.35 -3.70
N THR A 411 -24.67 -6.42 -2.40
CA THR A 411 -24.47 -7.62 -1.59
C THR A 411 -25.73 -7.91 -0.79
N GLY A 412 -26.23 -9.13 -0.89
CA GLY A 412 -27.35 -9.63 -0.12
C GLY A 412 -26.95 -10.89 0.63
N GLY A 413 -27.64 -11.22 1.72
CA GLY A 413 -27.35 -12.47 2.42
C GLY A 413 -28.12 -12.65 3.72
N MET A 414 -27.72 -13.68 4.46
CA MET A 414 -28.32 -14.06 5.74
C MET A 414 -27.21 -14.30 6.76
N ARG A 415 -27.44 -13.89 8.01
CA ARG A 415 -26.60 -14.23 9.15
C ARG A 415 -27.44 -14.90 10.23
N ASP A 416 -26.99 -16.08 10.63
CA ASP A 416 -27.48 -16.80 11.80
C ASP A 416 -26.53 -16.52 12.96
N GLN A 417 -27.02 -15.83 13.98
CA GLN A 417 -26.25 -15.45 15.17
C GLN A 417 -27.23 -15.24 16.34
N TYR A 418 -26.89 -15.70 17.54
CA TYR A 418 -27.75 -15.57 18.75
C TYR A 418 -29.12 -16.26 18.64
N GLY A 419 -29.24 -17.37 17.91
CA GLY A 419 -30.54 -17.99 17.64
C GLY A 419 -31.46 -17.14 16.75
N LYS A 420 -30.92 -16.08 16.14
CA LYS A 420 -31.62 -15.12 15.30
C LYS A 420 -31.09 -15.18 13.87
N ARG A 421 -31.99 -15.31 12.89
CA ARG A 421 -31.66 -15.21 11.46
C ARG A 421 -31.97 -13.81 10.96
N ARG A 422 -30.96 -13.11 10.44
CA ARG A 422 -31.06 -11.71 9.97
C ARG A 422 -30.65 -11.59 8.52
N ALA A 423 -31.47 -10.90 7.73
CA ALA A 423 -31.11 -10.55 6.37
C ALA A 423 -30.04 -9.47 6.38
N TYR A 424 -29.13 -9.49 5.40
CA TYR A 424 -28.13 -8.45 5.19
C TYR A 424 -28.30 -7.84 3.81
N TYR A 425 -28.25 -6.51 3.73
CA TYR A 425 -28.17 -5.79 2.47
C TYR A 425 -27.04 -4.77 2.54
N GLY A 426 -26.28 -4.66 1.45
CA GLY A 426 -25.20 -3.71 1.33
C GLY A 426 -24.96 -3.27 -0.11
N ALA A 427 -24.45 -2.05 -0.26
CA ALA A 427 -24.09 -1.45 -1.52
C ALA A 427 -22.70 -0.79 -1.40
N LYS A 428 -21.91 -0.88 -2.47
CA LYS A 428 -20.63 -0.21 -2.63
C LYS A 428 -20.58 0.54 -3.95
N LEU A 429 -20.12 1.77 -3.90
CA LEU A 429 -19.78 2.57 -5.06
C LEU A 429 -18.38 3.16 -4.85
N ALA A 430 -17.44 2.84 -5.72
CA ALA A 430 -16.12 3.45 -5.70
C ALA A 430 -15.67 3.85 -7.09
N MET A 431 -14.95 4.95 -7.19
CA MET A 431 -14.38 5.44 -8.44
C MET A 431 -13.08 6.18 -8.20
N GLY A 432 -12.18 6.15 -9.18
CA GLY A 432 -10.97 6.95 -9.14
C GLY A 432 -10.30 7.11 -10.49
N GLY A 433 -9.52 8.18 -10.62
CA GLY A 433 -8.90 8.57 -11.88
C GLY A 433 -8.01 9.80 -11.76
N TYR A 434 -7.22 10.03 -12.81
CA TYR A 434 -6.38 11.22 -12.93
C TYR A 434 -7.16 12.38 -13.57
N THR A 435 -6.95 13.57 -13.00
CA THR A 435 -7.44 14.86 -13.50
C THR A 435 -6.25 15.79 -13.81
N ARG A 436 -6.52 17.05 -14.18
CA ARG A 436 -5.46 18.06 -14.33
C ARG A 436 -4.70 18.31 -13.01
N LEU A 437 -5.38 18.24 -11.87
CA LEU A 437 -4.85 18.58 -10.54
C LEU A 437 -4.15 17.41 -9.83
N GLY A 438 -4.36 16.17 -10.29
CA GLY A 438 -3.83 14.97 -9.64
C GLY A 438 -4.78 13.79 -9.71
N TYR A 439 -4.50 12.77 -8.93
CA TYR A 439 -5.33 11.59 -8.78
C TYR A 439 -6.37 11.80 -7.69
N PHE A 440 -7.63 11.45 -7.97
CA PHE A 440 -8.72 11.44 -6.99
C PHE A 440 -9.38 10.06 -6.99
N SER A 441 -9.77 9.59 -5.80
CA SER A 441 -10.71 8.49 -5.65
C SER A 441 -11.67 8.70 -4.50
N GLY A 442 -12.89 8.18 -4.66
CA GLY A 442 -13.90 8.12 -3.62
C GLY A 442 -14.45 6.70 -3.48
N ASN A 443 -14.78 6.30 -2.26
CA ASN A 443 -15.43 5.04 -1.91
C ASN A 443 -16.60 5.32 -0.96
N VAL A 444 -17.77 4.80 -1.29
CA VAL A 444 -18.99 4.88 -0.50
C VAL A 444 -19.50 3.46 -0.30
N GLU A 445 -19.56 3.01 0.95
CA GLU A 445 -20.12 1.71 1.32
C GLU A 445 -21.25 1.92 2.33
N TRP A 446 -22.41 1.33 2.09
CA TRP A 446 -23.53 1.28 3.02
C TRP A 446 -23.99 -0.15 3.21
N GLY A 447 -24.39 -0.54 4.42
CA GLY A 447 -25.10 -1.79 4.62
C GLY A 447 -25.63 -1.96 6.03
N SER A 448 -26.62 -2.84 6.17
CA SER A 448 -27.35 -3.08 7.41
C SER A 448 -27.86 -4.51 7.47
N TYR A 449 -27.99 -5.03 8.69
CA TYR A 449 -28.79 -6.21 8.97
C TYR A 449 -30.24 -5.81 9.18
N PHE A 450 -31.15 -6.77 8.98
CA PHE A 450 -32.58 -6.62 9.19
C PHE A 450 -33.14 -7.85 9.88
N TYR A 451 -34.00 -7.62 10.86
CA TYR A 451 -34.81 -8.64 11.50
C TYR A 451 -36.28 -8.21 11.45
N GLY A 452 -37.08 -8.92 10.64
CA GLY A 452 -38.40 -8.40 10.27
C GLY A 452 -38.27 -7.05 9.55
N SER A 453 -38.98 -6.04 10.03
CA SER A 453 -38.93 -4.65 9.52
C SER A 453 -37.78 -3.81 10.07
N ASP A 454 -37.11 -4.27 11.12
CA ASP A 454 -36.19 -3.44 11.90
C ASP A 454 -34.75 -3.57 11.39
N SER A 455 -34.09 -2.41 11.23
CA SER A 455 -32.67 -2.35 10.84
C SER A 455 -31.76 -2.44 12.06
N GLU A 456 -30.73 -3.28 11.96
CA GLU A 456 -29.73 -3.54 12.99
C GLU A 456 -28.31 -3.47 12.43
N GLN A 457 -27.36 -3.04 13.27
CA GLN A 457 -25.93 -3.01 12.98
C GLN A 457 -25.59 -2.38 11.62
N GLY A 458 -26.22 -1.25 11.33
CA GLY A 458 -26.00 -0.47 10.12
C GLY A 458 -24.64 0.22 10.12
N ALA A 459 -24.04 0.37 8.95
CA ALA A 459 -22.83 1.18 8.73
C ALA A 459 -22.89 1.95 7.42
N LEU A 460 -22.39 3.17 7.45
CA LEU A 460 -22.02 4.00 6.31
C LEU A 460 -20.53 4.32 6.41
N ARG A 461 -19.78 4.09 5.32
CA ARG A 461 -18.35 4.35 5.22
C ARG A 461 -18.07 5.18 3.97
N LEU A 462 -17.45 6.34 4.15
CA LEU A 462 -17.01 7.24 3.10
C LEU A 462 -15.50 7.38 3.18
N GLU A 463 -14.79 7.16 2.08
CA GLU A 463 -13.33 7.31 2.02
C GLU A 463 -12.94 8.09 0.77
N GLY A 464 -11.94 8.96 0.93
CA GLY A 464 -11.34 9.70 -0.16
C GLY A 464 -9.84 9.44 -0.23
N THR A 465 -9.27 9.55 -1.42
CA THR A 465 -7.82 9.61 -1.61
C THR A 465 -7.51 10.62 -2.69
N TYR A 466 -6.62 11.54 -2.38
CA TYR A 466 -6.12 12.55 -3.31
C TYR A 466 -4.61 12.60 -3.26
N PHE A 467 -3.97 12.66 -4.42
CA PHE A 467 -2.59 13.09 -4.50
C PHE A 467 -2.32 13.94 -5.73
N THR A 468 -1.47 14.95 -5.58
CA THR A 468 -1.13 15.87 -6.67
C THR A 468 -0.34 15.15 -7.77
N LYS A 469 -0.32 15.74 -8.97
CA LYS A 469 0.77 15.42 -9.91
C LYS A 469 2.12 15.74 -9.26
N LEU A 470 3.16 15.06 -9.73
CA LEU A 470 4.52 15.33 -9.32
C LEU A 470 4.92 16.74 -9.80
N PHE A 471 5.04 17.67 -8.87
CA PHE A 471 5.50 19.02 -9.21
C PHE A 471 6.98 19.17 -8.91
N ILE A 472 7.63 20.01 -9.69
CA ILE A 472 9.08 20.19 -9.70
C ILE A 472 9.37 21.63 -9.29
N MET A 473 10.21 21.82 -8.28
CA MET A 473 10.69 23.13 -7.87
C MET A 473 12.23 23.10 -7.83
N GLY A 474 12.85 23.80 -8.77
CA GLY A 474 14.27 23.63 -9.07
C GLY A 474 14.56 22.19 -9.51
N ASN A 475 15.41 21.47 -8.77
CA ASN A 475 15.69 20.06 -9.03
C ASN A 475 14.89 19.10 -8.11
N TRP A 476 14.20 19.64 -7.11
CA TRP A 476 13.44 18.82 -6.17
C TRP A 476 12.07 18.47 -6.74
N ARG A 477 11.58 17.29 -6.38
CA ARG A 477 10.23 16.84 -6.76
C ARG A 477 9.38 16.68 -5.52
N PHE A 478 8.09 16.94 -5.64
CA PHE A 478 7.18 16.98 -4.51
C PHE A 478 5.82 16.39 -4.86
N ARG A 479 5.16 15.81 -3.84
CA ARG A 479 3.75 15.42 -3.88
C ARG A 479 3.06 15.73 -2.57
N HIS A 480 1.79 16.11 -2.67
CA HIS A 480 0.86 16.16 -1.55
C HIS A 480 -0.05 14.94 -1.61
N PHE A 481 -0.38 14.39 -0.45
CA PHE A 481 -1.30 13.29 -0.26
C PHE A 481 -2.35 13.69 0.76
N PHE A 482 -3.61 13.38 0.52
CA PHE A 482 -4.72 13.64 1.43
C PHE A 482 -5.72 12.47 1.42
N THR A 483 -6.08 11.99 2.60
CA THR A 483 -6.97 10.84 2.79
C THR A 483 -8.01 11.09 3.88
N PRO A 484 -9.21 11.60 3.55
CA PRO A 484 -10.32 11.69 4.48
C PRO A 484 -11.06 10.34 4.60
N GLN A 485 -11.60 10.07 5.78
CA GLN A 485 -12.42 8.89 6.07
C GLN A 485 -13.52 9.27 7.06
N PHE A 486 -14.76 8.93 6.74
CA PHE A 486 -15.90 9.05 7.63
C PHE A 486 -16.59 7.70 7.79
N ILE A 487 -16.88 7.30 9.03
CA ILE A 487 -17.66 6.10 9.35
C ILE A 487 -18.77 6.48 10.31
N TYR A 488 -19.98 6.00 10.02
CA TYR A 488 -21.16 6.17 10.87
C TYR A 488 -21.87 4.82 11.04
N GLY A 489 -22.03 4.39 12.29
CA GLY A 489 -22.82 3.24 12.69
C GLY A 489 -24.15 3.67 13.29
N TYR A 490 -25.21 2.95 12.93
CA TYR A 490 -26.55 3.19 13.48
C TYR A 490 -27.20 1.86 13.85
N ASN A 491 -28.07 1.89 14.86
CA ASN A 491 -28.76 0.73 15.43
C ASN A 491 -27.79 -0.42 15.77
N ARG A 492 -26.60 -0.07 16.27
CA ARG A 492 -25.55 -1.00 16.74
C ARG A 492 -25.87 -1.46 18.15
N TYR A 493 -25.39 -2.63 18.53
CA TYR A 493 -25.56 -3.09 19.91
C TYR A 493 -24.68 -2.29 20.86
N ASP A 494 -25.20 -2.04 22.06
CA ASP A 494 -24.43 -1.45 23.15
C ASP A 494 -23.53 -2.52 23.77
N HIS A 495 -22.46 -2.84 23.04
CA HIS A 495 -21.51 -3.88 23.39
C HIS A 495 -20.13 -3.45 22.90
N ILE A 496 -19.11 -3.60 23.74
CA ILE A 496 -17.73 -3.17 23.46
C ILE A 496 -17.14 -3.76 22.16
N GLY A 497 -17.70 -4.89 21.70
CA GLY A 497 -17.36 -5.53 20.42
C GLY A 497 -17.97 -4.88 19.18
N ASP A 498 -19.03 -4.06 19.30
CA ASP A 498 -19.76 -3.41 18.19
C ASP A 498 -19.67 -1.88 18.24
N GLU A 499 -18.54 -1.36 18.73
CA GLU A 499 -18.23 0.07 18.75
C GLU A 499 -17.09 0.43 17.80
N LEU A 500 -17.16 1.61 17.18
CA LEU A 500 -16.01 2.19 16.48
C LEU A 500 -14.93 2.55 17.49
N ARG A 501 -13.67 2.37 17.10
CA ARG A 501 -12.53 2.74 17.94
C ARG A 501 -11.61 3.69 17.19
N LEU A 502 -10.88 4.50 17.95
CA LEU A 502 -9.81 5.34 17.42
C LEU A 502 -8.49 4.57 17.20
N ASP A 503 -8.40 3.34 17.71
CA ASP A 503 -7.20 2.51 17.61
C ASP A 503 -6.75 2.28 16.16
N ASN A 504 -5.45 2.49 15.89
CA ASN A 504 -4.82 2.37 14.57
C ASN A 504 -5.32 3.34 13.48
N VAL A 505 -6.19 4.30 13.80
CA VAL A 505 -6.62 5.36 12.88
C VAL A 505 -5.53 6.42 12.75
N ILE A 506 -4.98 6.82 13.91
CA ILE A 506 -3.82 7.70 13.99
C ILE A 506 -2.61 6.82 14.38
N GLN A 507 -1.56 6.85 13.56
CA GLN A 507 -0.39 6.02 13.75
C GLN A 507 0.23 6.25 15.14
N GLY A 508 0.36 5.20 15.94
CA GLY A 508 1.02 5.24 17.24
C GLY A 508 0.12 5.62 18.43
N ILE A 509 -1.12 6.02 18.18
CA ILE A 509 -2.17 6.09 19.20
C ILE A 509 -2.78 4.70 19.37
N ARG A 510 -2.81 4.20 20.60
CA ARG A 510 -3.44 2.92 20.98
C ARG A 510 -4.56 3.17 21.97
N ALA A 511 -5.69 3.63 21.47
CA ALA A 511 -6.79 4.13 22.30
C ALA A 511 -7.98 3.20 22.23
N GLN A 512 -7.83 2.00 22.80
CA GLN A 512 -8.88 0.98 22.77
C GLN A 512 -10.14 1.39 23.54
N LYS A 513 -10.01 2.33 24.48
CA LYS A 513 -11.11 2.89 25.28
C LYS A 513 -11.78 4.11 24.66
N VAL A 514 -11.21 4.70 23.62
CA VAL A 514 -11.84 5.82 22.92
C VAL A 514 -12.71 5.25 21.81
N THR A 515 -14.00 5.18 22.10
CA THR A 515 -14.98 4.53 21.25
C THR A 515 -16.12 5.47 20.85
N GLY A 516 -16.93 5.05 19.88
CA GLY A 516 -18.07 5.82 19.44
C GLY A 516 -18.91 5.14 18.36
N SER A 517 -19.84 5.91 17.79
CA SER A 517 -20.68 5.51 16.65
C SER A 517 -20.43 6.32 15.38
N LYS A 518 -19.75 7.47 15.49
CA LYS A 518 -19.35 8.33 14.38
C LYS A 518 -17.86 8.61 14.48
N ARG A 519 -17.11 8.46 13.38
CA ARG A 519 -15.68 8.78 13.30
C ARG A 519 -15.38 9.54 12.02
N LEU A 520 -14.73 10.70 12.12
CA LEU A 520 -14.13 11.41 11.00
C LEU A 520 -12.63 11.45 11.21
N ALA A 521 -11.87 10.90 10.28
CA ALA A 521 -10.41 10.93 10.29
C ALA A 521 -9.90 11.52 8.98
N PHE A 522 -8.71 12.10 9.03
CA PHE A 522 -8.00 12.53 7.84
C PHE A 522 -6.50 12.41 8.06
N ALA A 523 -5.78 12.17 6.97
CA ALA A 523 -4.33 12.27 6.95
C ALA A 523 -3.87 13.11 5.77
N TYR A 524 -2.82 13.87 6.00
CA TYR A 524 -2.13 14.68 5.01
C TYR A 524 -0.64 14.37 5.06
N GLN A 525 -0.01 14.20 3.90
CA GLN A 525 1.44 14.03 3.80
C GLN A 525 1.99 14.88 2.67
N TRP A 526 3.00 15.68 2.99
CA TRP A 526 3.85 16.33 2.02
C TRP A 526 5.14 15.53 1.89
N GLN A 527 5.42 15.04 0.69
CA GLN A 527 6.60 14.24 0.37
C GLN A 527 7.50 15.00 -0.58
N SER A 528 8.78 15.10 -0.23
CA SER A 528 9.82 15.63 -1.10
C SER A 528 10.78 14.53 -1.55
N TYR A 529 11.37 14.69 -2.72
CA TYR A 529 12.33 13.77 -3.32
C TYR A 529 13.59 14.54 -3.71
N ALA A 530 14.69 14.29 -2.99
CA ALA A 530 15.94 14.99 -3.24
C ALA A 530 16.55 14.55 -4.59
N PRO A 531 17.13 15.48 -5.37
CA PRO A 531 17.80 15.17 -6.64
C PRO A 531 19.25 14.70 -6.46
N TYR A 532 19.63 14.31 -5.25
CA TYR A 532 21.00 13.95 -4.93
C TYR A 532 21.05 12.50 -4.44
N GLU A 533 22.04 11.78 -4.95
CA GLU A 533 22.41 10.46 -4.45
C GLU A 533 23.70 10.61 -3.63
N TRP A 534 23.65 10.26 -2.34
CA TRP A 534 24.82 10.19 -1.48
C TRP A 534 25.16 8.73 -1.25
N LYS A 535 26.27 8.25 -1.81
CA LYS A 535 26.70 6.86 -1.66
C LYS A 535 25.58 5.84 -1.98
N GLY A 536 24.83 6.04 -3.07
CA GLY A 536 23.71 5.14 -3.41
C GLY A 536 22.41 5.38 -2.62
N PHE A 537 22.43 6.19 -1.56
CA PHE A 537 21.23 6.61 -0.86
C PHE A 537 20.56 7.80 -1.53
N ARG A 538 19.24 7.71 -1.70
CA ARG A 538 18.36 8.79 -2.14
C ARG A 538 17.45 9.19 -1.00
N PHE A 539 17.38 10.49 -0.73
CA PHE A 539 16.74 11.02 0.47
C PHE A 539 15.41 11.69 0.16
N ASN A 540 14.38 11.33 0.92
CA ASN A 540 13.02 11.79 0.74
C ASN A 540 12.48 12.34 2.06
N PRO A 541 12.79 13.60 2.41
CA PRO A 541 12.18 14.27 3.56
C PRO A 541 10.66 14.35 3.40
N TYR A 542 9.93 14.22 4.50
CA TYR A 542 8.47 14.34 4.51
C TYR A 542 7.97 15.04 5.77
N PHE A 543 6.79 15.63 5.64
CA PHE A 543 5.94 16.08 6.73
C PHE A 543 4.60 15.36 6.64
N SER A 544 4.04 14.95 7.77
CA SER A 544 2.73 14.31 7.83
C SER A 544 1.92 14.81 9.02
N PHE A 545 0.62 14.88 8.82
CA PHE A 545 -0.38 15.25 9.80
C PHE A 545 -1.54 14.26 9.74
N GLU A 546 -1.94 13.73 10.88
CA GLU A 546 -3.11 12.87 11.02
C GLU A 546 -4.02 13.44 12.10
N GLY A 547 -5.33 13.38 11.88
CA GLY A 547 -6.32 13.91 12.79
C GLY A 547 -7.60 13.09 12.78
N ALA A 548 -8.28 13.02 13.92
CA ALA A 548 -9.56 12.34 14.02
C ALA A 548 -10.47 12.88 15.14
N PHE A 549 -11.77 12.84 14.86
CA PHE A 549 -12.89 13.03 15.77
C PHE A 549 -13.63 11.71 15.93
N ILE A 550 -14.12 11.41 17.11
CA ILE A 550 -14.93 10.22 17.40
C ILE A 550 -15.94 10.55 18.49
N THR A 551 -17.20 10.18 18.28
CA THR A 551 -18.29 10.51 19.19
C THR A 551 -19.44 9.49 19.13
N ASN A 552 -20.34 9.58 20.11
CA ASN A 552 -21.55 8.78 20.25
C ASN A 552 -22.72 9.33 19.42
N LYS A 553 -23.84 8.59 19.41
CA LYS A 553 -24.98 8.86 18.52
C LYS A 553 -25.63 10.23 18.78
N SER A 554 -25.71 10.62 20.06
CA SER A 554 -26.39 11.82 20.57
C SER A 554 -25.62 13.13 20.38
N GLU A 555 -24.32 13.06 20.10
CA GLU A 555 -23.44 14.24 20.05
C GLU A 555 -23.08 14.64 18.62
N ASN A 556 -22.73 15.92 18.45
CA ASN A 556 -22.15 16.42 17.20
C ASN A 556 -20.69 15.98 17.08
N LEU A 557 -20.29 15.64 15.86
CA LEU A 557 -18.94 15.12 15.58
C LEU A 557 -17.83 16.09 15.97
N PHE A 558 -18.01 17.39 15.73
CA PHE A 558 -16.99 18.41 15.96
C PHE A 558 -16.95 18.97 17.39
N ASP A 559 -17.92 18.60 18.22
CA ASP A 559 -17.90 18.94 19.66
C ASP A 559 -17.02 17.93 20.44
N SER A 560 -16.72 16.78 19.82
CA SER A 560 -15.83 15.78 20.39
C SER A 560 -14.36 16.22 20.40
N LYS A 561 -13.57 15.59 21.28
CA LYS A 561 -12.14 15.87 21.39
C LYS A 561 -11.41 15.51 20.10
N PHE A 562 -10.66 16.47 19.57
CA PHE A 562 -9.80 16.27 18.41
C PHE A 562 -8.48 15.63 18.80
N TYR A 563 -8.19 14.44 18.28
CA TYR A 563 -6.89 13.78 18.43
C TYR A 563 -6.06 14.01 17.17
N SER A 564 -4.77 14.30 17.35
CA SER A 564 -3.88 14.58 16.22
C SER A 564 -2.46 14.08 16.41
N ARG A 565 -1.75 13.98 15.29
CA ARG A 565 -0.34 13.59 15.20
C ARG A 565 0.35 14.43 14.15
N PHE A 566 1.49 15.00 14.50
CA PHE A 566 2.39 15.68 13.57
C PHE A 566 3.68 14.88 13.45
N SER A 567 4.25 14.81 12.25
CA SER A 567 5.52 14.13 12.06
C SER A 567 6.35 14.71 10.95
N ILE A 568 7.64 14.85 11.23
CA ILE A 568 8.67 15.19 10.27
C ILE A 568 9.64 14.01 10.22
N GLY A 569 10.02 13.60 9.02
CA GLY A 569 10.96 12.50 8.88
C GLY A 569 11.77 12.56 7.61
N LEU A 570 12.77 11.69 7.57
CA LEU A 570 13.64 11.47 6.43
C LEU A 570 13.60 10.00 6.08
N VAL A 571 13.40 9.72 4.79
CA VAL A 571 13.48 8.37 4.26
C VAL A 571 14.69 8.27 3.35
N ALA A 572 15.53 7.27 3.58
CA ALA A 572 16.68 6.98 2.74
C ALA A 572 16.43 5.68 1.97
N TYR A 573 16.37 5.78 0.64
CA TYR A 573 16.28 4.64 -0.25
C TYR A 573 17.65 4.24 -0.74
N ASN A 574 17.98 2.96 -0.70
CA ASN A 574 19.23 2.48 -1.27
C ASN A 574 18.98 1.21 -2.08
N ASP A 575 19.30 1.30 -3.36
CA ASP A 575 19.17 0.19 -4.30
C ASP A 575 20.14 -0.97 -3.99
N TYR A 576 21.17 -0.71 -3.17
CA TYR A 576 22.26 -1.63 -2.84
C TYR A 576 22.12 -2.32 -1.48
N LEU A 577 21.11 -1.94 -0.68
CA LEU A 577 20.95 -2.50 0.64
C LEU A 577 19.83 -3.53 0.67
N VAL A 578 20.10 -4.54 1.49
CA VAL A 578 19.20 -5.59 1.93
C VAL A 578 17.81 -5.02 2.29
N PHE A 579 17.81 -3.86 2.95
CA PHE A 579 16.64 -3.05 3.20
C PHE A 579 16.61 -1.87 2.22
N SER A 580 15.69 -1.90 1.26
CA SER A 580 15.59 -0.86 0.21
C SER A 580 15.23 0.53 0.74
N LYS A 581 14.75 0.63 1.98
CA LYS A 581 14.25 1.85 2.63
C LYS A 581 14.56 1.85 4.12
N VAL A 582 15.13 2.96 4.62
CA VAL A 582 15.23 3.28 6.05
C VAL A 582 14.47 4.58 6.29
N ALA A 583 13.57 4.59 7.27
CA ALA A 583 12.90 5.80 7.70
C ALA A 583 13.36 6.19 9.10
N LEU A 584 13.51 7.49 9.33
CA LEU A 584 13.67 8.10 10.64
C LEU A 584 12.66 9.24 10.77
N SER A 585 11.92 9.30 11.87
CA SER A 585 10.94 10.34 12.09
C SER A 585 10.85 10.78 13.55
N LEU A 586 10.59 12.08 13.71
CA LEU A 586 10.14 12.68 14.95
C LEU A 586 8.63 12.88 14.85
N VAL A 587 7.94 12.49 15.92
CA VAL A 587 6.47 12.51 15.98
C VAL A 587 6.05 13.22 17.25
N PHE A 588 5.09 14.13 17.11
CA PHE A 588 4.48 14.86 18.20
C PHE A 588 2.99 14.55 18.25
N TYR A 589 2.53 14.19 19.44
CA TYR A 589 1.12 13.99 19.77
C TYR A 589 0.73 15.10 20.74
N PRO A 590 -0.08 16.09 20.34
CA PRO A 590 -0.51 17.15 21.24
C PRO A 590 -1.33 16.62 22.42
N THR A 591 -2.08 15.55 22.20
CA THR A 591 -2.91 14.94 23.24
C THR A 591 -2.96 13.43 23.07
N MET A 592 -2.45 12.71 24.08
CA MET A 592 -2.61 11.26 24.16
C MET A 592 -3.94 10.88 24.80
N PRO A 593 -4.68 9.90 24.25
CA PRO A 593 -5.93 9.42 24.82
C PRO A 593 -5.86 8.96 26.28
N ASP A 594 -4.81 8.23 26.64
CA ASP A 594 -4.71 7.62 27.98
C ASP A 594 -4.30 8.63 29.07
N THR A 595 -3.47 9.63 28.74
CA THR A 595 -2.87 10.54 29.72
C THR A 595 -3.37 11.98 29.61
N GLY A 596 -4.00 12.35 28.50
CA GLY A 596 -4.36 13.74 28.19
C GLY A 596 -3.17 14.67 27.88
N SER A 597 -1.93 14.23 28.15
CA SER A 597 -0.71 15.02 27.98
C SER A 597 -0.13 14.90 26.57
N SER A 598 0.77 15.84 26.24
CA SER A 598 1.52 15.83 24.99
C SER A 598 2.73 14.90 25.06
N VAL A 599 3.10 14.27 23.94
CA VAL A 599 4.21 13.31 23.87
C VAL A 599 4.99 13.50 22.59
N ILE A 600 6.33 13.50 22.69
CA ILE A 600 7.24 13.43 21.53
C ILE A 600 7.89 12.04 21.49
N ARG A 601 7.96 11.44 20.30
CA ARG A 601 8.62 10.14 20.08
C ARG A 601 9.45 10.17 18.80
N ALA A 602 10.59 9.50 18.83
CA ALA A 602 11.33 9.14 17.62
C ALA A 602 10.95 7.71 17.20
N ASN A 603 10.76 7.46 15.91
CA ASN A 603 10.55 6.10 15.39
C ASN A 603 11.10 5.94 13.97
N SER A 604 11.01 4.71 13.45
CA SER A 604 11.49 4.34 12.12
C SER A 604 10.37 4.04 11.12
N ARG A 605 9.21 4.70 11.29
CA ARG A 605 8.03 4.52 10.44
C ARG A 605 7.74 5.80 9.67
N GLN A 606 7.24 5.61 8.45
CA GLN A 606 6.60 6.63 7.64
C GLN A 606 5.12 6.29 7.54
N TYR A 607 4.26 7.31 7.47
CA TYR A 607 2.88 7.11 7.05
C TYR A 607 2.85 6.75 5.57
N ASN A 608 2.30 5.58 5.25
CA ASN A 608 2.05 5.20 3.87
C ASN A 608 0.54 5.21 3.68
N MET A 609 0.07 6.12 2.83
CA MET A 609 -1.28 6.07 2.30
C MET A 609 -1.49 4.74 1.55
N ASN A 610 -2.69 4.17 1.64
CA ASN A 610 -3.06 3.04 0.79
C ASN A 610 -3.66 3.57 -0.51
N LEU A 611 -3.23 3.05 -1.66
CA LEU A 611 -3.93 3.31 -2.91
C LEU A 611 -5.30 2.60 -2.87
N PRO A 612 -6.33 3.19 -3.49
CA PRO A 612 -7.64 2.57 -3.55
C PRO A 612 -7.57 1.24 -4.31
N ASP A 613 -8.36 0.28 -3.82
CA ASP A 613 -8.56 -1.00 -4.48
C ASP A 613 -10.00 -1.09 -4.98
N PHE A 614 -10.15 -1.09 -6.31
CA PHE A 614 -11.46 -1.19 -6.96
C PHE A 614 -11.88 -2.64 -7.23
N ASN A 615 -11.03 -3.63 -6.89
CA ASN A 615 -11.42 -5.02 -6.98
C ASN A 615 -12.45 -5.38 -5.91
N TYR A 616 -13.57 -5.94 -6.35
CA TYR A 616 -14.61 -6.49 -5.49
C TYR A 616 -14.78 -7.97 -5.78
N ASP A 617 -14.01 -8.78 -5.05
CA ASP A 617 -13.87 -10.21 -5.34
C ASP A 617 -14.83 -11.04 -4.48
N ARG A 618 -14.60 -10.99 -3.15
CA ARG A 618 -15.37 -11.75 -2.16
C ARG A 618 -16.52 -10.91 -1.59
N PRO A 619 -17.75 -11.44 -1.51
CA PRO A 619 -18.85 -10.79 -0.81
C PRO A 619 -18.47 -10.48 0.65
N ARG A 620 -18.77 -9.29 1.12
CA ARG A 620 -18.49 -8.89 2.50
C ARG A 620 -19.51 -7.88 3.00
N THR A 621 -19.69 -7.86 4.31
CA THR A 621 -20.42 -6.78 4.96
C THR A 621 -19.53 -5.54 5.06
N VAL A 622 -20.13 -4.36 5.10
CA VAL A 622 -19.42 -3.09 5.28
C VAL A 622 -18.59 -3.14 6.57
N SER A 623 -17.31 -2.76 6.47
CA SER A 623 -16.39 -2.75 7.61
C SER A 623 -16.67 -1.56 8.51
N TYR A 624 -17.07 -1.84 9.75
CA TYR A 624 -17.38 -0.86 10.78
C TYR A 624 -16.20 -0.54 11.72
N TYR A 625 -15.02 -1.10 11.47
CA TYR A 625 -13.82 -0.85 12.27
C TYR A 625 -12.75 -0.13 11.45
#